data_AF-A0A1G0ZVU1-F1
#
_entry.id   AF-A0A1G0ZVU1-F1
#
_cell.length_a   1.000
_cell.length_b   1.000
_cell.length_c   1.000
_cell.angle_alpha   90.00
_cell.angle_beta   90.00
_cell.angle_gamma   90.00
#
_symmetry.space_group_name_H-M   'P 1'
#
loop_
_entity.id
_entity.type
_entity.pdbx_description
1 polymer ?
#
loop_
_entity_poly.entity_id
_entity_poly.type
_entity_poly.pdbx_seq_one_letter_code
_entity_poly.pdbx_strand_id
1 'polypeptide(L)'
;MTGKGNKPLSLVSRGTRVQFVIGAVLTSVIPLLSTGFLLSPLRETYGLDHRATTVFLICTTALVTLGFVMLLRYPINVIRLRRFLESLAAGNLPDPATIALIRTEDDMAAIEDCMVDILRQTTNRVQMIQHQADILIQAETHRAMIASLGAACHHLGQPVTVITMCLDLIDRQEHPAEIRALVEQAKTSVHELGAILERLRSVAEFRTEPYLVSDSGDVSRSDEYILMVPKGSVEAYRKPDAS
;
A
#
# COMPACT_ATOMS: atom_id res chain seq x y z
N MET A 1 -26.21 2.60 -1.15
CA MET A 1 -25.13 2.87 -0.17
C MET A 1 -24.19 3.88 -0.80
N THR A 2 -24.33 5.14 -0.41
CA THR A 2 -23.64 6.29 -0.99
C THR A 2 -22.24 6.40 -0.39
N GLY A 3 -21.22 6.26 -1.25
CA GLY A 3 -19.81 6.35 -0.88
C GLY A 3 -19.50 7.71 -0.26
N LYS A 4 -19.08 7.70 1.01
CA LYS A 4 -18.58 8.85 1.75
C LYS A 4 -17.39 9.44 0.99
N GLY A 5 -17.51 10.69 0.56
CA GLY A 5 -16.52 11.39 -0.25
C GLY A 5 -15.14 11.40 0.37
N ASN A 6 -14.16 10.93 -0.42
CA ASN A 6 -12.74 11.15 -0.18
C ASN A 6 -12.48 12.66 -0.16
N LYS A 7 -12.28 13.22 1.03
CA LYS A 7 -11.74 14.58 1.14
C LYS A 7 -10.32 14.57 0.56
N PRO A 8 -9.99 15.39 -0.44
CA PRO A 8 -8.63 15.44 -0.95
C PRO A 8 -7.70 15.91 0.17
N LEU A 9 -6.72 15.07 0.50
CA LEU A 9 -5.63 15.39 1.43
C LEU A 9 -4.83 16.55 0.83
N SER A 10 -5.20 17.78 1.24
CA SER A 10 -4.46 18.98 0.90
C SER A 10 -3.24 19.08 1.79
N LEU A 11 -2.14 18.44 1.37
CA LEU A 11 -0.82 18.52 2.01
C LEU A 11 -0.11 19.86 1.78
N VAL A 12 -0.78 20.84 1.14
CA VAL A 12 -0.23 22.19 1.06
C VAL A 12 -0.50 22.88 2.40
N SER A 13 0.48 22.79 3.30
CA SER A 13 0.50 23.58 4.54
C SER A 13 0.14 25.02 4.21
N ARG A 14 -0.86 25.56 4.91
CA ARG A 14 -1.23 26.98 4.80
C ARG A 14 -0.02 27.89 4.99
N GLY A 15 0.97 27.46 5.78
CA GLY A 15 2.23 28.16 6.00
C GLY A 15 3.07 28.33 4.73
N THR A 16 3.17 27.29 3.90
CA THR A 16 3.98 27.34 2.68
C THR A 16 3.40 28.27 1.62
N ARG A 17 2.07 28.35 1.52
CA ARG A 17 1.40 29.35 0.66
C ARG A 17 1.67 30.77 1.14
N VAL A 18 1.62 31.00 2.45
CA VAL A 18 1.88 32.32 3.02
C VAL A 18 3.34 32.72 2.79
N GLN A 19 4.30 31.82 3.02
CA GLN A 19 5.72 32.06 2.74
C GLN A 19 5.97 32.35 1.25
N PHE A 20 5.30 31.62 0.35
CA PHE A 20 5.37 31.88 -1.09
C PHE A 20 4.82 33.26 -1.47
N VAL A 21 3.66 33.63 -0.92
CA VAL A 21 3.05 34.95 -1.15
C VAL A 21 3.96 36.06 -0.62
N ILE A 22 4.52 35.90 0.58
CA ILE A 22 5.47 36.85 1.15
C ILE A 22 6.72 36.96 0.26
N GLY A 23 7.28 35.84 -0.19
CA GLY A 23 8.42 35.83 -1.11
C GLY A 23 8.11 36.52 -2.44
N ALA A 24 6.96 36.24 -3.05
CA ALA A 24 6.53 36.87 -4.29
C ALA A 24 6.29 38.38 -4.13
N VAL A 25 5.71 38.82 -3.01
CA VAL A 25 5.51 40.23 -2.68
C VAL A 25 6.85 40.92 -2.46
N LEU A 26 7.76 40.35 -1.66
CA LEU A 26 9.08 40.94 -1.42
C LEU A 26 9.91 41.05 -2.72
N THR A 27 9.86 40.01 -3.56
CA THR A 27 10.59 39.96 -4.84
C THR A 27 10.03 40.95 -5.87
N SER A 28 8.77 41.39 -5.74
CA SER A 28 8.15 42.37 -6.66
C SER A 28 8.18 43.81 -6.13
N VAL A 29 7.93 44.00 -4.83
CA VAL A 29 7.82 45.33 -4.21
C VAL A 29 9.18 46.01 -4.08
N ILE A 30 10.22 45.30 -3.66
CA ILE A 30 11.55 45.90 -3.49
C ILE A 30 12.09 46.44 -4.82
N PRO A 31 12.08 45.68 -5.93
CA PRO A 31 12.58 46.19 -7.20
C PRO A 31 11.70 47.28 -7.80
N LEU A 32 10.38 47.24 -7.58
CA LEU A 32 9.48 48.31 -8.00
C LEU A 32 9.78 49.62 -7.28
N LEU A 33 9.99 49.58 -5.96
CA LEU A 33 10.38 50.75 -5.16
C LEU A 33 11.77 51.27 -5.56
N SER A 34 12.74 50.37 -5.79
CA SER A 34 14.07 50.75 -6.29
C SER A 34 14.01 51.42 -7.66
N THR A 35 13.21 50.89 -8.58
CA THR A 35 13.03 51.47 -9.92
C THR A 35 12.33 52.81 -9.85
N GLY A 36 11.29 52.94 -9.01
CA GLY A 36 10.58 54.20 -8.78
C GLY A 36 11.47 55.28 -8.17
N PHE A 37 12.36 54.92 -7.24
CA PHE A 37 13.34 55.85 -6.69
C PHE A 37 14.33 56.34 -7.74
N LEU A 38 14.82 55.46 -8.62
CA LEU A 38 15.75 55.82 -9.71
C LEU A 38 15.14 56.72 -10.78
N LEU A 39 13.82 56.64 -10.96
CA LEU A 39 13.06 57.48 -11.89
C LEU A 39 12.61 58.81 -11.27
N SER A 40 12.72 58.97 -9.95
CA SER A 40 12.30 60.18 -9.24
C SER A 40 13.26 61.35 -9.50
N PRO A 41 12.76 62.61 -9.58
CA PRO A 41 13.61 63.80 -9.68
C PRO A 41 14.57 63.97 -8.49
N LEU A 42 14.33 63.26 -7.38
CA LEU A 42 15.27 63.14 -6.26
C LEU A 42 16.65 62.61 -6.70
N ARG A 43 16.74 61.89 -7.83
CA ARG A 43 18.02 61.44 -8.42
C ARG A 43 18.97 62.61 -8.68
N GLU A 44 18.46 63.74 -9.16
CA GLU A 44 19.27 64.92 -9.48
C GLU A 44 19.84 65.55 -8.21
N THR A 45 19.12 65.47 -7.09
CA THR A 45 19.56 66.00 -5.79
C THR A 45 20.76 65.23 -5.21
N TYR A 46 20.90 63.94 -5.52
CA TYR A 46 21.99 63.09 -5.02
C TYR A 46 23.17 62.95 -6.00
N GLY A 47 23.15 63.60 -7.16
CA GLY A 47 24.28 63.63 -8.10
C GLY A 47 24.65 62.26 -8.69
N LEU A 48 23.69 61.35 -8.82
CA LEU A 48 23.93 60.02 -9.37
C LEU A 48 24.26 60.07 -10.86
N ASP A 49 25.44 59.55 -11.22
CA ASP A 49 25.87 59.41 -12.61
C ASP A 49 24.94 58.50 -13.43
N HIS A 50 24.76 58.82 -14.70
CA HIS A 50 23.92 58.07 -15.63
C HIS A 50 24.39 56.61 -15.79
N ARG A 51 25.71 56.37 -15.78
CA ARG A 51 26.27 55.02 -15.87
C ARG A 51 25.90 54.16 -14.66
N ALA A 52 25.98 54.73 -13.46
CA ALA A 52 25.60 54.05 -12.23
C ALA A 52 24.10 53.68 -12.22
N THR A 53 23.25 54.59 -12.73
CA THR A 53 21.81 54.36 -12.85
C THR A 53 21.49 53.18 -13.77
N THR A 54 22.13 53.10 -14.94
CA THR A 54 21.92 52.01 -15.90
C THR A 54 22.37 50.66 -15.35
N VAL A 55 23.51 50.61 -14.66
CA VAL A 55 24.02 49.37 -14.04
C VAL A 55 23.06 48.89 -12.95
N PHE A 56 22.53 49.79 -12.12
CA PHE A 56 21.56 49.43 -11.08
C PHE A 56 20.26 48.89 -11.67
N LEU A 57 19.78 49.47 -12.76
CA LEU A 57 18.57 49.01 -13.45
C LEU A 57 18.77 47.61 -14.07
N ILE A 58 19.94 47.34 -14.65
CA ILE A 58 20.27 46.00 -15.16
C ILE A 58 20.34 44.99 -13.99
N CYS A 59 20.95 45.35 -12.87
CA CYS A 59 21.08 44.47 -11.72
C CYS A 59 19.72 44.14 -11.07
N THR A 60 18.87 45.15 -10.88
CA THR A 60 17.51 44.96 -10.35
C THR A 60 16.63 44.12 -11.27
N THR A 61 16.69 44.34 -12.58
CA THR A 61 15.93 43.51 -13.54
C THR A 61 16.45 42.07 -13.55
N ALA A 62 17.76 41.84 -13.49
CA ALA A 62 18.34 40.49 -13.37
C ALA A 62 17.92 39.77 -12.07
N LEU A 63 17.86 40.48 -10.94
CA LEU A 63 17.38 39.90 -9.67
C LEU A 63 15.88 39.57 -9.72
N VAL A 64 15.05 40.44 -10.32
CA VAL A 64 13.62 40.18 -10.53
C VAL A 64 13.41 38.95 -11.39
N THR A 65 14.11 38.85 -12.52
CA THR A 65 13.95 37.69 -13.42
C THR A 65 14.39 36.41 -12.76
N LEU A 66 15.50 36.42 -12.02
CA LEU A 66 15.97 35.25 -11.25
C LEU A 66 14.97 34.83 -10.17
N GLY A 67 14.46 35.79 -9.39
CA GLY A 67 13.48 35.54 -8.34
C GLY A 67 12.15 34.99 -8.90
N PHE A 68 11.71 35.50 -10.05
CA PHE A 68 10.51 35.01 -10.72
C PHE A 68 10.70 33.60 -11.29
N VAL A 69 11.86 33.28 -11.85
CA VAL A 69 12.20 31.92 -12.32
C VAL A 69 12.20 30.93 -11.16
N MET A 70 12.79 31.30 -10.01
CA MET A 70 12.74 30.51 -8.77
C MET A 70 11.29 30.27 -8.31
N LEU A 71 10.47 31.32 -8.25
CA LEU A 71 9.06 31.23 -7.84
C LEU A 71 8.22 30.37 -8.78
N LEU A 72 8.50 30.36 -10.09
CA LEU A 72 7.77 29.52 -11.05
C LEU A 72 8.16 28.04 -11.00
N ARG A 73 9.38 27.70 -10.58
CA ARG A 73 9.82 26.29 -10.49
C ARG A 73 9.15 25.54 -9.34
N TYR A 74 8.92 26.22 -8.21
CA TYR A 74 8.26 25.64 -7.06
C TYR A 74 6.87 25.02 -7.35
N PRO A 75 5.90 25.74 -7.96
CA PRO A 75 4.58 25.17 -8.25
C PRO A 75 4.65 24.01 -9.24
N ILE A 76 5.61 24.01 -10.18
CA ILE A 76 5.80 22.90 -11.12
C ILE A 76 6.16 21.62 -10.37
N ASN A 77 7.10 21.69 -9.43
CA ASN A 77 7.51 20.54 -8.62
C ASN A 77 6.38 20.06 -7.71
N VAL A 78 5.60 20.97 -7.11
CA VAL A 78 4.43 20.60 -6.29
C VAL A 78 3.36 19.89 -7.12
N ILE A 79 3.09 20.35 -8.35
CA ILE A 79 2.12 19.69 -9.24
C ILE A 79 2.60 18.28 -9.61
N ARG A 80 3.89 18.09 -9.89
CA ARG A 80 4.46 16.75 -10.17
C ARG A 80 4.31 15.82 -8.98
N LEU A 81 4.70 16.27 -7.79
CA LEU A 81 4.56 15.52 -6.54
C LEU A 81 3.10 15.11 -6.31
N ARG A 82 2.17 16.04 -6.53
CA ARG A 82 0.74 15.77 -6.39
C ARG A 82 0.26 14.69 -7.36
N ARG A 83 0.61 14.79 -8.65
CA ARG A 83 0.24 13.78 -9.66
C ARG A 83 0.82 12.41 -9.33
N PHE A 84 2.05 12.37 -8.79
CA PHE A 84 2.65 11.14 -8.31
C PHE A 84 1.83 10.53 -7.17
N LEU A 85 1.50 11.33 -6.15
CA LEU A 85 0.71 10.85 -5.01
C LEU A 85 -0.69 10.40 -5.43
N GLU A 86 -1.31 11.08 -6.40
CA GLU A 86 -2.58 10.68 -7.00
C GLU A 86 -2.45 9.34 -7.74
N SER A 87 -1.36 9.12 -8.50
CA SER A 87 -1.08 7.83 -9.15
C SER A 87 -0.88 6.70 -8.15
N LEU A 88 -0.10 6.94 -7.10
CA LEU A 88 0.17 5.97 -6.03
C LEU A 88 -1.11 5.63 -5.27
N ALA A 89 -1.95 6.63 -4.95
CA ALA A 89 -3.24 6.43 -4.30
C ALA A 89 -4.25 5.69 -5.18
N ALA A 90 -4.13 5.79 -6.50
CA ALA A 90 -4.92 5.01 -7.46
C ALA A 90 -4.45 3.56 -7.61
N GLY A 91 -3.34 3.17 -6.95
CA GLY A 91 -2.78 1.81 -7.03
C GLY A 91 -1.93 1.55 -8.27
N ASN A 92 -1.71 2.56 -9.11
CA ASN A 92 -0.78 2.46 -10.24
C ASN A 92 0.61 2.78 -9.73
N LEU A 93 1.51 1.79 -9.75
CA LEU A 93 2.92 1.95 -9.41
C LEU A 93 3.61 2.75 -10.53
N PRO A 94 3.93 4.03 -10.33
CA PRO A 94 4.58 4.83 -11.36
C PRO A 94 6.03 4.38 -11.59
N ASP A 95 6.50 4.50 -12.82
CA ASP A 95 7.90 4.22 -13.13
C ASP A 95 8.83 5.18 -12.40
N PRO A 96 9.98 4.69 -11.86
CA PRO A 96 10.97 5.53 -11.17
C PRO A 96 11.44 6.74 -11.98
N ALA A 97 11.46 6.62 -13.32
CA ALA A 97 11.82 7.70 -14.23
C ALA A 97 10.85 8.90 -14.18
N THR A 98 9.62 8.70 -13.71
CA THR A 98 8.59 9.75 -13.58
C THR A 98 8.76 10.59 -12.32
N ILE A 99 9.57 10.10 -11.36
CA ILE A 99 9.79 10.72 -10.04
C ILE A 99 10.85 11.82 -10.10
N ALA A 100 11.58 11.93 -11.23
CA ALA A 100 12.63 12.93 -11.42
C ALA A 100 12.11 14.37 -11.21
N LEU A 101 12.27 14.85 -9.98
CA LEU A 101 12.03 16.23 -9.58
C LEU A 101 13.18 17.08 -10.13
N ILE A 102 12.90 18.36 -10.41
CA ILE A 102 13.96 19.27 -10.86
C ILE A 102 14.89 19.54 -9.66
N ARG A 103 15.98 18.76 -9.59
CA ARG A 103 17.03 18.84 -8.56
C ARG A 103 17.72 20.20 -8.60
N THR A 104 17.29 21.10 -7.74
CA THR A 104 17.89 22.43 -7.61
C THR A 104 18.16 22.83 -6.15
N GLU A 105 17.57 22.12 -5.19
CA GLU A 105 17.73 22.33 -3.74
C GLU A 105 17.86 20.95 -3.06
N ASP A 106 18.71 20.84 -2.04
CA ASP A 106 18.99 19.58 -1.31
C ASP A 106 17.71 18.94 -0.76
N ASP A 107 16.74 19.75 -0.31
CA ASP A 107 15.46 19.28 0.21
C ASP A 107 14.65 18.50 -0.83
N MET A 108 14.76 18.87 -2.12
CA MET A 108 14.05 18.18 -3.19
C MET A 108 14.68 16.84 -3.54
N ALA A 109 16.00 16.72 -3.38
CA ALA A 109 16.68 15.44 -3.51
C ALA A 109 16.31 14.50 -2.36
N ALA A 110 16.25 15.01 -1.12
CA ALA A 110 15.81 14.23 0.04
C ALA A 110 14.35 13.74 -0.10
N ILE A 111 13.46 14.59 -0.64
CA ILE A 111 12.07 14.19 -0.93
C ILE A 111 12.03 13.10 -2.00
N GLU A 112 12.80 13.24 -3.09
CA GLU A 112 12.88 12.23 -4.14
C GLU A 112 13.35 10.87 -3.60
N ASP A 113 14.43 10.86 -2.82
CA ASP A 113 14.98 9.63 -2.22
C ASP A 113 13.97 8.99 -1.26
N CYS A 114 13.31 9.79 -0.41
CA CYS A 114 12.26 9.31 0.48
C CYS A 114 11.08 8.69 -0.30
N MET A 115 10.67 9.31 -1.41
CA MET A 115 9.59 8.77 -2.25
C MET A 115 9.97 7.46 -2.93
N VAL A 116 11.21 7.35 -3.41
CA VAL A 116 11.74 6.10 -4.00
C VAL A 116 11.73 4.99 -2.95
N ASP A 117 12.12 5.28 -1.71
CA ASP A 117 12.07 4.31 -0.62
C ASP A 117 10.64 3.89 -0.26
N ILE A 118 9.69 4.83 -0.21
CA ILE A 118 8.26 4.51 0.00
C ILE A 118 7.73 3.63 -1.13
N LEU A 119 8.08 3.94 -2.39
CA LEU A 119 7.68 3.14 -3.55
C LEU A 119 8.22 1.72 -3.44
N ARG A 120 9.52 1.58 -3.15
CA ARG A 120 10.17 0.28 -2.94
C ARG A 120 9.52 -0.51 -1.82
N GLN A 121 9.24 0.13 -0.68
CA GLN A 121 8.58 -0.51 0.45
C GLN A 121 7.16 -0.95 0.10
N THR A 122 6.42 -0.13 -0.64
CA THR A 122 5.05 -0.43 -1.05
C THR A 122 5.02 -1.60 -2.01
N THR A 123 5.89 -1.61 -3.03
CA THR A 123 6.01 -2.73 -3.98
C THR A 123 6.35 -4.03 -3.27
N ASN A 124 7.33 -4.01 -2.35
CA ASN A 124 7.74 -5.20 -1.61
C ASN A 124 6.58 -5.74 -0.73
N ARG A 125 5.83 -4.85 -0.07
CA ARG A 125 4.66 -5.26 0.73
C ARG A 125 3.53 -5.83 -0.13
N VAL A 126 3.25 -5.23 -1.28
CA VAL A 126 2.23 -5.74 -2.21
C VAL A 126 2.60 -7.13 -2.72
N GLN A 127 3.85 -7.35 -3.11
CA GLN A 127 4.34 -8.66 -3.54
C GLN A 127 4.27 -9.70 -2.41
N MET A 128 4.63 -9.32 -1.19
CA MET A 128 4.53 -10.20 -0.02
C MET A 128 3.07 -10.59 0.26
N ILE A 129 2.14 -9.65 0.20
CA ILE A 129 0.70 -9.90 0.39
C ILE A 129 0.17 -10.83 -0.72
N GLN A 130 0.56 -10.61 -1.98
CA GLN A 130 0.17 -11.48 -3.08
C GLN A 130 0.67 -12.91 -2.85
N HIS A 131 1.93 -13.07 -2.46
CA HIS A 131 2.50 -14.38 -2.16
C HIS A 131 1.78 -15.08 -0.99
N GLN A 132 1.47 -14.34 0.08
CA GLN A 132 0.70 -14.87 1.21
C GLN A 132 -0.73 -15.26 0.80
N ALA A 133 -1.37 -14.46 -0.05
CA ALA A 133 -2.69 -14.77 -0.58
C ALA A 133 -2.68 -16.05 -1.43
N ASP A 134 -1.66 -16.22 -2.28
CA ASP A 134 -1.51 -17.43 -3.09
C ASP A 134 -1.33 -18.69 -2.22
N ILE A 135 -0.48 -18.60 -1.18
CA ILE A 135 -0.31 -19.69 -0.21
C ILE A 135 -1.63 -20.01 0.49
N LEU A 136 -2.38 -18.99 0.91
CA LEU A 136 -3.67 -19.17 1.58
C LEU A 136 -4.71 -19.83 0.67
N ILE A 137 -4.78 -19.39 -0.59
CA ILE A 137 -5.69 -19.97 -1.59
C ILE A 137 -5.33 -21.44 -1.85
N GLN A 138 -4.05 -21.76 -1.99
CA GLN A 138 -3.60 -23.16 -2.13
C GLN A 138 -3.94 -24.01 -0.90
N ALA A 139 -3.76 -23.48 0.30
CA ALA A 139 -4.13 -24.18 1.53
C ALA A 139 -5.64 -24.42 1.62
N GLU A 140 -6.46 -23.42 1.29
CA GLU A 140 -7.92 -23.51 1.34
C GLU A 140 -8.47 -24.46 0.28
N THR A 141 -7.95 -24.39 -0.94
CA THR A 141 -8.34 -25.33 -2.02
C THR A 141 -8.00 -26.77 -1.65
N HIS A 142 -6.83 -27.01 -1.06
CA HIS A 142 -6.45 -28.34 -0.58
C HIS A 142 -7.37 -28.82 0.56
N ARG A 143 -7.69 -27.94 1.52
CA ARG A 143 -8.63 -28.24 2.61
C ARG A 143 -10.03 -28.57 2.09
N ALA A 144 -10.55 -27.79 1.15
CA ALA A 144 -11.85 -28.01 0.52
C ALA A 144 -11.88 -29.35 -0.23
N MET A 145 -10.81 -29.69 -0.94
CA MET A 145 -10.66 -30.97 -1.62
C MET A 145 -10.69 -32.14 -0.63
N ILE A 146 -9.92 -32.08 0.45
CA ILE A 146 -9.90 -33.12 1.50
C ILE A 146 -11.28 -33.27 2.14
N ALA A 147 -11.95 -32.17 2.48
CA ALA A 147 -13.29 -32.19 3.05
C ALA A 147 -14.30 -32.84 2.10
N SER A 148 -14.24 -32.52 0.81
CA SER A 148 -15.08 -33.14 -0.22
C SER A 148 -14.79 -34.63 -0.39
N LEU A 149 -13.52 -35.04 -0.32
CA LEU A 149 -13.12 -36.44 -0.40
C LEU A 149 -13.65 -37.25 0.80
N GLY A 150 -13.54 -36.71 2.01
CA GLY A 150 -14.09 -37.33 3.22
C GLY A 150 -15.61 -37.53 3.11
N ALA A 151 -16.33 -36.49 2.67
CA ALA A 151 -17.77 -36.57 2.43
C ALA A 151 -18.13 -37.63 1.37
N ALA A 152 -17.40 -37.68 0.25
CA ALA A 152 -17.61 -38.68 -0.79
C ALA A 152 -17.37 -40.11 -0.26
N CYS A 153 -16.31 -40.33 0.53
CA CYS A 153 -16.04 -41.63 1.14
C CYS A 153 -17.16 -42.07 2.08
N HIS A 154 -17.73 -41.14 2.88
CA HIS A 154 -18.89 -41.43 3.72
C HIS A 154 -20.12 -41.85 2.91
N HIS A 155 -20.41 -41.15 1.81
CA HIS A 155 -21.54 -41.47 0.94
C HIS A 155 -21.35 -42.77 0.16
N LEU A 156 -20.12 -43.13 -0.21
CA LEU A 156 -19.81 -44.36 -0.94
C LEU A 156 -19.69 -45.58 -0.01
N GLY A 157 -19.31 -45.41 1.25
CA GLY A 157 -19.25 -46.51 2.22
C GLY A 157 -20.62 -47.17 2.47
N GLN A 158 -21.70 -46.39 2.42
CA GLN A 158 -23.07 -46.90 2.59
C GLN A 158 -23.48 -47.92 1.51
N PRO A 159 -23.48 -47.59 0.20
CA PRO A 159 -23.83 -48.56 -0.83
C PRO A 159 -22.86 -49.73 -0.90
N VAL A 160 -21.57 -49.54 -0.62
CA VAL A 160 -20.60 -50.65 -0.53
C VAL A 160 -21.02 -51.65 0.54
N THR A 161 -21.39 -51.18 1.74
CA THR A 161 -21.86 -52.04 2.84
C THR A 161 -23.12 -52.81 2.45
N VAL A 162 -24.07 -52.15 1.77
CA VAL A 162 -25.30 -52.80 1.28
C VAL A 162 -24.99 -53.86 0.23
N ILE A 163 -24.12 -53.57 -0.74
CA ILE A 163 -23.73 -54.53 -1.78
C ILE A 163 -23.04 -55.74 -1.15
N THR A 164 -22.11 -55.54 -0.22
CA THR A 164 -21.46 -56.63 0.52
C THR A 164 -22.50 -57.51 1.23
N MET A 165 -23.45 -56.91 1.95
CA MET A 165 -24.52 -57.64 2.63
C MET A 165 -25.39 -58.44 1.65
N CYS A 166 -25.77 -57.85 0.52
CA CYS A 166 -26.54 -58.54 -0.52
C CYS A 166 -25.78 -59.74 -1.11
N LEU A 167 -24.48 -59.59 -1.40
CA LEU A 167 -23.64 -60.67 -1.91
C LEU A 167 -23.49 -61.79 -0.87
N ASP A 168 -23.37 -61.47 0.41
CA ASP A 168 -23.33 -62.46 1.49
C ASP A 168 -24.66 -63.22 1.64
N LEU A 169 -25.80 -62.58 1.39
CA LEU A 169 -27.11 -63.25 1.40
C LEU A 169 -27.30 -64.17 0.20
N ILE A 170 -26.78 -63.80 -0.98
CA ILE A 170 -26.81 -64.63 -2.20
C ILE A 170 -25.90 -65.85 -2.03
N ASP A 171 -24.70 -65.66 -1.49
CA ASP A 171 -23.71 -66.73 -1.30
C ASP A 171 -24.18 -67.85 -0.33
N ARG A 172 -25.12 -67.52 0.57
CA ARG A 172 -25.74 -68.50 1.49
C ARG A 172 -26.75 -69.43 0.82
N GLN A 173 -27.18 -69.14 -0.41
CA GLN A 173 -28.15 -69.97 -1.14
C GLN A 173 -27.43 -70.98 -2.05
N GLU A 174 -28.07 -72.12 -2.34
CA GLU A 174 -27.54 -73.07 -3.32
C GLU A 174 -27.72 -72.51 -4.73
N HIS A 175 -26.59 -72.31 -5.42
CA HIS A 175 -26.55 -71.82 -6.78
C HIS A 175 -25.65 -72.70 -7.66
N PRO A 176 -25.92 -72.76 -8.97
CA PRO A 176 -25.00 -73.35 -9.95
C PRO A 176 -23.59 -72.78 -9.83
N ALA A 177 -22.58 -73.59 -10.13
CA ALA A 177 -21.16 -73.23 -9.97
C ALA A 177 -20.79 -71.91 -10.67
N GLU A 178 -21.42 -71.61 -11.81
CA GLU A 178 -21.20 -70.38 -12.59
C GLU A 178 -21.65 -69.11 -11.83
N ILE A 179 -22.83 -69.14 -11.20
CA ILE A 179 -23.33 -68.01 -10.39
C ILE A 179 -22.44 -67.82 -9.15
N ARG A 180 -21.99 -68.91 -8.52
CA ARG A 180 -21.08 -68.84 -7.37
C ARG A 180 -19.76 -68.16 -7.74
N ALA A 181 -19.19 -68.48 -8.90
CA ALA A 181 -17.97 -67.83 -9.39
C ALA A 181 -18.16 -66.32 -9.62
N LEU A 182 -19.30 -65.91 -10.17
CA LEU A 182 -19.65 -64.49 -10.36
C LEU A 182 -19.82 -63.76 -9.02
N VAL A 183 -20.47 -64.38 -8.03
CA VAL A 183 -20.65 -63.81 -6.69
C VAL A 183 -19.31 -63.62 -5.99
N GLU A 184 -18.40 -64.60 -6.06
CA GLU A 184 -17.04 -64.49 -5.51
C GLU A 184 -16.21 -63.39 -6.19
N GLN A 185 -16.33 -63.25 -7.51
CA GLN A 185 -15.69 -62.16 -8.24
C GLN A 185 -16.24 -60.80 -7.79
N ALA A 186 -17.58 -60.68 -7.67
CA ALA A 186 -18.22 -59.45 -7.20
C ALA A 186 -17.81 -59.11 -5.77
N LYS A 187 -17.74 -60.10 -4.87
CA LYS A 187 -17.24 -59.93 -3.49
C LYS A 187 -15.81 -59.41 -3.47
N THR A 188 -14.94 -59.98 -4.31
CA THR A 188 -13.54 -59.54 -4.44
C THR A 188 -13.47 -58.07 -4.88
N SER A 189 -14.20 -57.69 -5.93
CA SER A 189 -14.22 -56.30 -6.41
C SER A 189 -14.78 -55.31 -5.38
N VAL A 190 -15.82 -55.70 -4.64
CA VAL A 190 -16.40 -54.85 -3.59
C VAL A 190 -15.45 -54.71 -2.39
N HIS A 191 -14.71 -55.77 -2.05
CA HIS A 191 -13.69 -55.71 -1.02
C HIS A 191 -12.53 -54.78 -1.43
N GLU A 192 -12.06 -54.85 -2.67
CA GLU A 192 -11.05 -53.94 -3.20
C GLU A 192 -11.53 -52.48 -3.14
N LEU A 193 -12.79 -52.23 -3.51
CA LEU A 193 -13.40 -50.90 -3.40
C LEU A 193 -13.44 -50.42 -1.94
N GLY A 194 -13.82 -51.28 -0.99
CA GLY A 194 -13.78 -50.97 0.44
C GLY A 194 -12.36 -50.62 0.93
N ALA A 195 -11.35 -51.35 0.47
CA ALA A 195 -9.95 -51.08 0.80
C ALA A 195 -9.46 -49.73 0.22
N ILE A 196 -9.91 -49.35 -0.99
CA ILE A 196 -9.62 -48.04 -1.58
C ILE A 196 -10.29 -46.93 -0.77
N LEU A 197 -11.57 -47.08 -0.41
CA LEU A 197 -12.30 -46.09 0.39
C LEU A 197 -11.64 -45.87 1.77
N GLU A 198 -11.18 -46.94 2.42
CA GLU A 198 -10.50 -46.84 3.71
C GLU A 198 -9.15 -46.11 3.59
N ARG A 199 -8.39 -46.36 2.51
CA ARG A 199 -7.15 -45.62 2.21
C ARG A 199 -7.42 -44.14 1.91
N LEU A 200 -8.50 -43.81 1.20
CA LEU A 200 -8.86 -42.42 0.92
C LEU A 200 -9.33 -41.69 2.20
N ARG A 201 -10.05 -42.40 3.07
CA ARG A 201 -10.48 -41.88 4.36
C ARG A 201 -9.29 -41.58 5.28
N SER A 202 -8.28 -42.45 5.34
CA SER A 202 -7.10 -42.20 6.18
C SER A 202 -6.29 -40.99 5.71
N VAL A 203 -6.26 -40.71 4.40
CA VAL A 203 -5.69 -39.48 3.84
C VAL A 203 -6.53 -38.25 4.24
N ALA A 204 -7.85 -38.39 4.26
CA ALA A 204 -8.74 -37.28 4.64
C ALA A 204 -8.73 -36.96 6.15
N GLU A 205 -8.46 -37.95 7.00
CA GLU A 205 -8.32 -37.77 8.45
C GLU A 205 -6.97 -37.12 8.84
N PHE A 206 -5.99 -37.06 7.93
CA PHE A 206 -4.71 -36.39 8.17
C PHE A 206 -4.92 -34.87 8.26
N ARG A 207 -5.10 -34.37 9.49
CA ARG A 207 -5.24 -32.94 9.76
C ARG A 207 -3.94 -32.21 9.42
N THR A 208 -4.01 -31.31 8.45
CA THR A 208 -2.98 -30.29 8.31
C THR A 208 -3.03 -29.38 9.54
N GLU A 209 -1.92 -29.30 10.27
CA GLU A 209 -1.78 -28.34 11.36
C GLU A 209 -1.98 -26.91 10.81
N PRO A 210 -2.55 -25.99 11.61
CA PRO A 210 -2.76 -24.62 11.18
C PRO A 210 -1.43 -23.94 10.85
N TYR A 211 -1.24 -23.59 9.57
CA TYR A 211 -0.04 -22.92 9.05
C TYR A 211 0.20 -21.52 9.64
N LEU A 212 -0.81 -20.96 10.31
CA LEU A 212 -0.63 -19.75 11.10
C LEU A 212 -0.12 -20.16 12.48
N VAL A 213 1.19 -20.46 12.56
CA VAL A 213 1.91 -20.11 13.78
C VAL A 213 1.83 -18.59 13.82
N SER A 214 0.85 -18.07 14.57
CA SER A 214 0.90 -16.70 15.04
C SER A 214 2.22 -16.58 15.78
N ASP A 215 3.21 -16.01 15.11
CA ASP A 215 4.46 -15.57 15.72
C ASP A 215 4.12 -14.44 16.69
N SER A 216 3.48 -14.80 17.80
CA SER A 216 3.41 -14.04 19.03
C SER A 216 4.70 -14.34 19.82
N GLY A 217 5.83 -14.22 19.11
CA GLY A 217 7.18 -14.37 19.60
C GLY A 217 7.95 -13.09 19.32
N ASP A 218 7.77 -12.12 20.22
CA ASP A 218 8.89 -11.30 20.69
C ASP A 218 9.76 -10.62 19.60
N VAL A 219 9.15 -9.72 18.83
CA VAL A 219 9.90 -8.49 18.46
C VAL A 219 9.63 -7.50 19.57
N SER A 220 10.46 -7.58 20.60
CA SER A 220 10.83 -6.47 21.47
C SER A 220 11.14 -5.26 20.58
N ARG A 221 10.10 -4.46 20.35
CA ARG A 221 10.08 -3.33 19.44
C ARG A 221 10.60 -2.13 20.23
N SER A 222 11.92 -2.06 20.35
CA SER A 222 12.66 -0.94 20.95
C SER A 222 12.44 0.40 20.23
N ASP A 223 11.65 0.45 19.16
CA ASP A 223 11.38 1.67 18.37
C ASP A 223 10.04 2.36 18.71
N GLU A 224 9.31 1.90 19.74
CA GLU A 224 8.12 2.60 20.24
C GLU A 224 8.44 3.78 21.20
N TYR A 225 9.64 4.36 21.10
CA TYR A 225 10.00 5.60 21.80
C TYR A 225 9.97 6.87 20.93
N ILE A 226 9.74 6.78 19.62
CA ILE A 226 9.77 7.97 18.74
C ILE A 226 8.42 8.71 18.68
N LEU A 227 7.32 8.14 19.19
CA LEU A 227 5.98 8.76 19.15
C LEU A 227 5.21 8.75 20.48
N MET A 228 5.88 8.71 21.63
CA MET A 228 5.29 9.20 22.87
C MET A 228 5.40 10.72 22.93
N VAL A 229 4.40 11.40 22.38
CA VAL A 229 4.11 12.79 22.78
C VAL A 229 3.73 12.74 24.27
N PRO A 230 4.42 13.49 25.16
CA PRO A 230 4.08 13.51 26.57
C PRO A 230 2.66 14.02 26.73
N LYS A 231 1.74 13.15 27.15
CA LYS A 231 0.39 13.51 27.55
C LYS A 231 0.47 14.10 28.96
N GLY A 232 1.03 15.29 29.08
CA GLY A 232 1.34 15.89 30.39
C GLY A 232 1.94 17.29 30.32
N SER A 233 1.33 18.20 29.55
CA SER A 233 1.65 19.64 29.63
C SER A 233 0.54 20.50 29.02
N VAL A 234 -0.69 20.27 29.46
CA VAL A 234 -1.83 21.20 29.26
C VAL A 234 -2.47 21.47 30.61
N GLU A 235 -1.69 22.01 31.55
CA GLU A 235 -2.25 22.50 32.82
C GLU A 235 -1.36 23.55 33.49
N ALA A 236 -1.02 24.63 32.78
CA ALA A 236 -0.42 25.81 33.40
C ALA A 236 -0.57 27.06 32.51
N TYR A 237 -1.80 27.51 32.26
CA TYR A 237 -2.04 28.93 31.97
C TYR A 237 -3.49 29.31 32.32
N ARG A 238 -3.80 29.25 33.63
CA ARG A 238 -4.99 29.90 34.18
C ARG A 238 -4.65 31.38 34.38
N LYS A 239 -5.20 32.22 33.50
CA LYS A 239 -5.17 33.69 33.58
C LYS A 239 -5.76 34.14 34.92
N PRO A 240 -5.20 35.14 35.62
CA PRO A 240 -5.85 35.73 36.77
C PRO A 240 -7.00 36.63 36.32
N ASP A 241 -8.15 36.46 36.95
CA ASP A 241 -9.30 37.33 36.81
C ASP A 241 -8.94 38.73 37.34
N ALA A 242 -9.13 39.74 36.49
CA ALA A 242 -9.08 41.14 36.88
C ALA A 242 -10.39 41.50 37.60
N SER A 243 -10.27 41.98 38.83
CA SER A 243 -11.25 42.86 39.48
C SER A 243 -10.81 44.30 39.32
#